data_AF-A0A9E5KVY4-F1
#
_entry.id   AF-A0A9E5KVY4-F1
#
_cell.length_a   1.000
_cell.length_b   1.000
_cell.length_c   1.000
_cell.angle_alpha   90.00
_cell.angle_beta   90.00
_cell.angle_gamma   90.00
#
_symmetry.space_group_name_H-M   'P 1'
#
loop_
_entity.id
_entity.type
_entity.pdbx_description
1 polymer ?
#
loop_
_entity_poly.entity_id
_entity_poly.type
_entity_poly.pdbx_seq_one_letter_code
_entity_poly.pdbx_strand_id
1 'polypeptide(L)'
;YWNAAQHQLVRIGTMHNYMRMYWGKKILQWSNSAPIAFETALALNNTYQMDGRDPNGYAGVAWCFGKHDRPWVERPIFGSIRYMNDKGLERKFNMQRYIEKVEKEIEATSQP
;
A
#
# COMPACT_ATOMS: atom_id res chain seq x y z
N TYR A 1 -10.66 -2.76 -0.18
CA TYR A 1 -9.37 -3.10 0.47
C TYR A 1 -8.39 -1.94 0.56
N TRP A 2 -8.17 -1.16 -0.50
CA TRP A 2 -7.23 -0.03 -0.46
C TRP A 2 -7.60 1.01 0.62
N ASN A 3 -8.87 1.42 0.67
CA ASN A 3 -9.35 2.36 1.69
C ASN A 3 -9.12 1.83 3.11
N ALA A 4 -9.43 0.56 3.39
CA ALA A 4 -9.15 -0.04 4.70
C ALA A 4 -7.65 0.05 5.07
N ALA A 5 -6.75 -0.25 4.13
CA ALA A 5 -5.31 -0.10 4.36
C ALA A 5 -4.90 1.35 4.61
N GLN A 6 -5.44 2.30 3.84
CA GLN A 6 -5.18 3.73 4.03
C GLN A 6 -5.75 4.25 5.36
N HIS A 7 -6.94 3.80 5.77
CA HIS A 7 -7.55 4.17 7.05
C HIS A 7 -6.74 3.59 8.22
N GLN A 8 -6.28 2.34 8.12
CA GLN A 8 -5.38 1.75 9.11
C GLN A 8 -4.12 2.62 9.27
N LEU A 9 -3.51 2.99 8.15
CA LEU A 9 -2.33 3.86 8.15
C LEU A 9 -2.60 5.21 8.83
N VAL A 10 -3.62 5.94 8.39
CA VAL A 10 -3.88 7.31 8.87
C VAL A 10 -4.31 7.34 10.34
N ARG A 11 -5.07 6.34 10.80
CA ARG A 11 -5.67 6.34 12.14
C ARG A 11 -4.83 5.62 13.19
N ILE A 12 -4.07 4.60 12.79
CA ILE A 12 -3.29 3.74 13.70
C ILE A 12 -1.79 4.01 13.55
N GLY A 13 -1.36 4.65 12.46
CA GLY A 13 0.05 4.91 12.19
C GLY A 13 0.81 3.69 11.66
N THR A 14 0.11 2.62 11.28
CA THR A 14 0.72 1.43 10.69
C THR A 14 -0.16 0.81 9.62
N MET A 15 0.46 0.12 8.67
CA MET A 15 -0.24 -0.67 7.66
C MET A 15 0.43 -2.05 7.55
N HIS A 16 -0.38 -3.11 7.49
CA HIS A 16 0.13 -4.46 7.31
C HIS A 16 1.06 -4.57 6.08
N ASN A 17 2.22 -5.20 6.24
CA ASN A 17 3.29 -5.20 5.22
C ASN A 17 2.82 -5.66 3.82
N TYR A 18 2.01 -6.72 3.75
CA TYR A 18 1.46 -7.16 2.46
C TYR A 18 0.54 -6.11 1.83
N MET A 19 -0.19 -5.37 2.66
CA MET A 19 -1.06 -4.29 2.19
C MET A 19 -0.27 -3.07 1.74
N ARG A 20 0.93 -2.78 2.30
CA ARG A 20 1.81 -1.71 1.78
C ARG A 20 2.16 -1.92 0.31
N MET A 21 2.47 -3.15 -0.08
CA MET A 21 2.75 -3.52 -1.48
C MET A 21 1.53 -3.30 -2.39
N TYR A 22 0.35 -3.79 -1.96
CA TYR A 22 -0.89 -3.60 -2.70
C TYR A 22 -1.24 -2.11 -2.83
N TRP A 23 -1.12 -1.39 -1.72
CA TRP A 23 -1.42 0.02 -1.58
C TRP A 23 -0.58 0.88 -2.52
N GLY A 24 0.75 0.70 -2.53
CA GLY A 24 1.65 1.45 -3.40
C GLY A 24 1.40 1.18 -4.89
N LYS A 25 1.08 -0.07 -5.25
CA LYS A 25 0.74 -0.44 -6.63
C LYS A 25 -0.57 0.18 -7.11
N LYS A 26 -1.53 0.40 -6.22
CA LYS A 26 -2.76 1.12 -6.58
C LYS A 26 -2.54 2.62 -6.73
N ILE A 27 -1.65 3.23 -5.93
CA ILE A 27 -1.24 4.62 -6.16
C ILE A 27 -0.60 4.76 -7.54
N LEU A 28 0.31 3.86 -7.92
CA LEU A 28 0.86 3.81 -9.28
C LEU A 28 -0.24 3.67 -10.35
N GLN A 29 -1.21 2.78 -10.15
CA GLN A 29 -2.28 2.53 -11.12
C GLN A 29 -3.20 3.74 -11.35
N TRP A 30 -3.45 4.53 -10.32
CA TRP A 30 -4.48 5.58 -10.32
C TRP A 30 -3.91 7.00 -10.39
N SER A 31 -2.60 7.13 -10.57
CA SER A 31 -1.95 8.44 -10.76
C SER A 31 -1.71 8.72 -12.23
N ASN A 32 -1.63 10.00 -12.58
CA ASN A 32 -1.39 10.46 -13.95
C ASN A 32 0.01 10.08 -14.48
N SER A 33 0.99 9.91 -13.60
CA SER A 33 2.35 9.52 -13.97
C SER A 33 3.06 8.80 -12.83
N ALA A 34 4.08 8.00 -13.17
CA ALA A 34 4.89 7.28 -12.17
C ALA A 34 5.64 8.21 -11.20
N PRO A 35 6.23 9.35 -11.61
CA PRO A 35 6.83 10.30 -10.67
C PRO A 35 5.82 10.85 -9.64
N ILE A 36 4.63 11.27 -10.09
CA ILE A 36 3.58 11.78 -9.19
C ILE A 36 3.12 10.68 -8.22
N ALA A 37 2.95 9.45 -8.70
CA ALA A 37 2.62 8.31 -7.86
C ALA A 37 3.69 8.04 -6.80
N PHE A 38 4.97 8.10 -7.18
CA PHE A 38 6.09 7.84 -6.28
C PHE A 38 6.15 8.91 -5.17
N GLU A 39 6.07 10.18 -5.54
CA GLU A 39 6.04 11.29 -4.59
C GLU A 39 4.84 11.19 -3.64
N THR A 40 3.66 10.86 -4.18
CA THR A 40 2.44 10.66 -3.39
C THR A 40 2.59 9.52 -2.39
N ALA A 41 3.07 8.35 -2.85
CA ALA A 41 3.27 7.20 -1.98
C ALA A 41 4.31 7.48 -0.88
N LEU A 42 5.40 8.16 -1.24
CA LEU A 42 6.43 8.51 -0.28
C LEU A 42 5.94 9.54 0.74
N ALA A 43 5.21 10.57 0.30
CA ALA A 43 4.64 11.59 1.17
C ALA A 43 3.66 10.97 2.18
N LEU A 44 2.73 10.13 1.73
CA LEU A 44 1.78 9.44 2.61
C LEU A 44 2.49 8.49 3.58
N ASN A 45 3.48 7.71 3.12
CA ASN A 45 4.27 6.83 3.98
C ASN A 45 5.00 7.62 5.07
N ASN A 46 5.69 8.69 4.69
CA ASN A 46 6.49 9.50 5.62
C ASN A 46 5.64 10.33 6.60
N THR A 47 4.42 10.68 6.21
CA THR A 47 3.50 11.44 7.07
C THR A 47 2.88 10.55 8.14
N TYR A 48 2.40 9.37 7.75
CA TYR A 48 1.51 8.58 8.61
C TYR A 48 2.15 7.33 9.21
N GLN A 49 3.13 6.69 8.57
CA GLN A 49 3.74 5.51 9.18
C GLN A 49 4.59 5.93 10.38
N MET A 50 4.39 5.28 11.52
CA MET A 50 5.26 5.43 12.69
C MET A 50 6.70 4.97 12.35
N ASP A 51 6.83 3.96 11.49
CA ASP A 51 8.11 3.49 10.94
C ASP A 51 8.48 4.14 9.59
N GLY A 52 7.84 5.27 9.24
CA GLY A 52 8.13 6.05 8.05
C GLY A 52 9.42 6.87 8.17
N ARG A 53 9.83 7.55 7.08
CA ARG A 53 11.09 8.33 6.99
C ARG A 53 12.33 7.48 7.30
N ASP A 54 12.22 6.19 7.07
CA ASP A 54 13.27 5.19 7.27
C ASP A 54 13.75 4.65 5.92
N PRO A 55 15.03 4.26 5.75
CA PRO A 55 15.52 3.64 4.51
C PRO A 55 14.67 2.47 4.00
N ASN A 56 14.07 1.67 4.89
CA ASN A 56 13.15 0.60 4.51
C ASN A 56 11.85 1.15 3.88
N GLY A 57 11.37 2.29 4.34
CA GLY A 57 10.24 3.00 3.74
C GLY A 57 10.54 3.43 2.30
N TYR A 58 11.69 4.07 2.07
CA TYR A 58 12.13 4.46 0.73
C TYR A 58 12.31 3.25 -0.19
N ALA A 59 12.98 2.20 0.29
CA ALA A 59 13.19 0.97 -0.47
C ALA A 59 11.87 0.24 -0.77
N GLY A 60 10.95 0.18 0.19
CA GLY A 60 9.64 -0.44 0.05
C GLY A 60 8.73 0.30 -0.93
N VAL A 61 8.72 1.64 -0.89
CA VAL A 61 8.04 2.46 -1.90
C VAL A 61 8.68 2.18 -3.27
N ALA A 62 10.01 2.30 -3.41
CA ALA A 62 10.70 2.05 -4.67
C ALA A 62 10.45 0.63 -5.24
N TRP A 63 10.30 -0.39 -4.39
CA TRP A 63 9.93 -1.73 -4.80
C TRP A 63 8.56 -1.79 -5.47
N CYS A 64 7.59 -0.99 -5.02
CA CYS A 64 6.28 -0.90 -5.67
C CYS A 64 6.39 -0.45 -7.14
N PHE A 65 7.45 0.31 -7.47
CA PHE A 65 7.80 0.83 -8.79
C PHE A 65 8.90 0.01 -9.51
N GLY A 66 9.27 -1.16 -8.97
CA GLY A 66 10.14 -2.13 -9.64
C GLY A 66 11.58 -2.21 -9.13
N LYS A 67 11.98 -1.39 -8.15
CA LYS A 67 13.34 -1.50 -7.57
C LYS A 67 13.49 -2.82 -6.80
N HIS A 68 14.59 -3.55 -7.03
CA HIS A 68 14.87 -4.84 -6.40
C HIS A 68 13.82 -5.95 -6.69
N ASP A 69 12.95 -5.77 -7.69
CA ASP A 69 12.11 -6.83 -8.24
C ASP A 69 12.57 -7.15 -9.67
N ARG A 70 12.12 -8.28 -10.20
CA ARG A 70 12.36 -8.67 -11.59
C ARG A 70 11.24 -8.17 -12.52
N PRO A 71 11.46 -8.14 -13.84
CA PRO A 71 10.39 -7.87 -14.81
C PRO A 71 9.26 -8.93 -14.76
N TRP A 72 8.04 -8.48 -15.03
CA TRP A 72 6.82 -9.28 -15.16
C TRP A 72 6.19 -9.11 -16.54
N VAL A 73 5.17 -9.92 -16.83
CA VAL A 73 4.37 -9.81 -18.06
C VAL A 73 3.83 -8.40 -18.20
N GLU A 74 4.06 -7.81 -19.37
CA GLU A 74 3.71 -6.43 -19.64
C GLU A 74 2.21 -6.18 -19.56
N ARG A 75 1.82 -5.05 -18.97
CA ARG A 75 0.42 -4.62 -18.84
C ARG A 75 0.29 -3.12 -19.06
N PRO A 76 -0.86 -2.64 -19.57
CA PRO A 76 -1.16 -1.21 -19.60
C PRO A 76 -0.93 -0.57 -18.24
N ILE A 77 -0.39 0.66 -18.25
CA ILE A 77 -0.01 1.46 -17.07
C ILE A 77 1.23 0.93 -16.34
N PHE A 78 1.33 -0.37 -16.08
CA PHE A 78 2.41 -0.95 -15.28
C PHE A 78 3.70 -1.25 -16.06
N GLY A 79 3.62 -1.38 -17.39
CA GLY A 79 4.70 -1.96 -18.17
C GLY A 79 5.04 -3.34 -17.59
N SER A 80 6.32 -3.59 -17.31
CA SER A 80 6.82 -4.84 -16.71
C SER A 80 6.87 -4.84 -15.18
N ILE A 81 6.30 -3.85 -14.49
CA ILE A 81 6.23 -3.82 -13.02
C ILE A 81 5.25 -4.90 -12.54
N ARG A 82 5.58 -5.59 -11.44
CA ARG A 82 4.70 -6.58 -10.81
C ARG A 82 3.31 -5.99 -10.53
N TYR A 83 2.28 -6.61 -11.09
CA TYR A 83 0.89 -6.23 -10.85
C TYR A 83 0.29 -6.90 -9.60
N MET A 84 -0.60 -6.19 -8.90
CA MET A 84 -1.42 -6.73 -7.81
C MET A 84 -2.87 -6.21 -7.91
N ASN A 85 -3.84 -7.11 -7.71
CA ASN A 85 -5.27 -6.81 -7.70
C ASN A 85 -5.98 -7.40 -6.48
N ASP A 86 -7.20 -6.94 -6.28
CA ASP A 86 -8.15 -7.36 -5.26
C ASP A 86 -8.46 -8.86 -5.33
N LYS A 87 -8.69 -9.41 -6.52
CA LYS A 87 -8.91 -10.87 -6.69
C LYS A 87 -7.71 -11.71 -6.25
N GLY A 88 -6.50 -11.19 -6.45
CA GLY A 88 -5.27 -11.79 -5.95
C GLY A 88 -5.16 -11.75 -4.42
N LEU A 89 -5.74 -10.74 -3.76
CA LEU A 89 -5.83 -10.67 -2.30
C LEU A 89 -6.86 -11.67 -1.77
N GLU A 90 -8.07 -11.69 -2.34
CA GLU A 90 -9.16 -12.60 -1.95
C GLU A 90 -8.74 -14.07 -2.01
N ARG A 91 -7.95 -14.45 -3.02
CA ARG A 91 -7.41 -15.82 -3.14
C ARG A 91 -6.38 -16.17 -2.07
N LYS A 92 -5.68 -15.18 -1.52
CA LYS A 92 -4.56 -15.39 -0.57
C LYS A 92 -4.98 -15.23 0.88
N PHE A 93 -5.96 -14.38 1.17
CA PHE A 93 -6.30 -13.97 2.53
C PHE A 93 -7.80 -13.81 2.71
N ASN A 94 -8.26 -13.96 3.96
CA ASN A 94 -9.60 -13.54 4.33
C ASN A 94 -9.63 -12.01 4.47
N MET A 95 -9.99 -11.33 3.38
CA MET A 95 -9.99 -9.87 3.33
C MET A 95 -11.15 -9.24 4.10
N GLN A 96 -12.25 -9.98 4.32
CA GLN A 96 -13.35 -9.51 5.15
C GLN A 96 -12.90 -9.37 6.61
N ARG A 97 -12.19 -10.39 7.12
CA ARG A 97 -11.56 -10.34 8.44
C ARG A 97 -10.51 -9.22 8.56
N TYR A 98 -9.80 -8.90 7.47
CA TYR A 98 -8.88 -7.75 7.47
C TYR A 98 -9.61 -6.43 7.65
N ILE A 99 -10.74 -6.22 6.95
CA ILE A 99 -11.56 -5.01 7.09
C ILE A 99 -12.09 -4.87 8.52
N GLU A 100 -12.73 -5.92 9.04
CA GLU A 100 -13.29 -5.95 10.39
C GLU A 100 -12.22 -5.67 11.46
N LYS A 101 -11.02 -6.24 11.27
CA LYS A 101 -9.89 -5.97 12.15
C LYS A 101 -9.51 -4.49 12.15
N VAL A 102 -9.38 -3.88 10.97
CA VAL A 102 -9.01 -2.46 10.84
C VAL A 102 -10.08 -1.57 11.47
N GLU A 103 -11.35 -1.82 11.20
CA GLU A 103 -12.47 -1.06 11.79
C GLU A 103 -12.42 -1.11 13.31
N LYS A 104 -12.24 -2.31 13.88
CA LYS A 104 -12.11 -2.50 15.33
C LYS A 104 -10.88 -1.79 15.92
N GLU A 105 -9.73 -1.81 15.24
CA GLU A 105 -8.52 -1.09 15.67
C GLU A 105 -8.77 0.43 15.71
N ILE A 106 -9.46 0.97 14.71
CA ILE A 106 -9.81 2.39 14.61
C ILE A 106 -10.78 2.80 15.71
N GLU A 107 -11.81 1.99 15.96
CA GLU A 107 -12.76 2.22 17.06
C GLU A 107 -12.06 2.23 18.41
N ALA A 108 -11.18 1.27 18.68
CA ALA A 108 -10.43 1.19 19.94
C ALA A 108 -9.53 2.41 20.18
N THR A 109 -8.97 3.01 19.11
CA THR A 109 -8.13 4.21 19.19
C THR A 109 -8.95 5.50 19.33
N SER A 110 -10.26 5.43 19.08
CA SER A 110 -11.17 6.59 19.14
C SER A 110 -11.91 6.71 20.48
N GLN A 111 -11.74 5.74 21.39
CA GLN A 111 -12.30 5.80 22.74
C GLN A 111 -11.33 6.59 23.66
N PRO A 112 -11.84 7.56 24.44
CA PRO A 112 -11.02 8.42 25.29
C PRO A 112 -10.34 7.69 26.45
#